data_AF-A0A1G2UV99-F1
#
_entry.id   AF-A0A1G2UV99-F1
#
_cell.length_a   1.000
_cell.length_b   1.000
_cell.length_c   1.000
_cell.angle_alpha   90.00
_cell.angle_beta   90.00
_cell.angle_gamma   90.00
#
_symmetry.space_group_name_H-M   'P 1'
#
loop_
_entity.id
_entity.type
_entity.pdbx_description
1 polymer ?
#
loop_
_entity_poly.entity_id
_entity_poly.type
_entity_poly.pdbx_seq_one_letter_code
_entity_poly.pdbx_strand_id
1 'polypeptide(L)'
;MAVLVVLFIIFLAYTLFFGRKMMISLILAFYPATLLYKTFPFIQKLLVVSGDKFLIINKIVIFLVFLVPLFIIISRYISSESSYTGSSHIIRTVGLAIVGVILILLFSYSTVSLDPIYNFSSSIDILFSTTDRVFWWNLAPLLVLAVL
;
A
#
# COMPACT_ATOMS: atom_id res chain seq x y z
N MET A 1 11.36 5.91 -12.40
CA MET A 1 12.24 4.74 -12.17
C MET A 1 12.88 4.77 -10.79
N ALA A 2 13.71 5.77 -10.45
CA ALA A 2 14.42 5.82 -9.16
C ALA A 2 13.49 5.69 -7.93
N VAL A 3 12.34 6.36 -7.91
CA VAL A 3 11.38 6.30 -6.79
C VAL A 3 10.84 4.89 -6.55
N LEU A 4 10.53 4.14 -7.61
CA LEU A 4 10.04 2.76 -7.46
C LEU A 4 11.10 1.82 -6.90
N VAL A 5 12.37 2.00 -7.31
CA VAL A 5 13.48 1.22 -6.79
C VAL A 5 13.69 1.55 -5.31
N VAL A 6 13.62 2.82 -4.92
CA VAL A 6 13.71 3.24 -3.52
C VAL A 6 12.55 2.64 -2.70
N LEU A 7 11.31 2.73 -3.18
CA LEU A 7 10.16 2.12 -2.52
C LEU A 7 10.33 0.60 -2.38
N PHE A 8 10.77 -0.07 -3.44
CA PHE A 8 11.04 -1.50 -3.40
C PHE A 8 12.08 -1.86 -2.34
N ILE A 9 13.21 -1.13 -2.27
CA ILE A 9 14.24 -1.34 -1.27
C ILE A 9 13.70 -1.10 0.15
N ILE A 10 12.88 -0.06 0.35
CA ILE A 10 12.26 0.24 1.64
C ILE A 10 11.34 -0.92 2.07
N PHE A 11 10.47 -1.40 1.18
CA PHE A 11 9.57 -2.52 1.52
C PHE A 11 10.30 -3.85 1.67
N LEU A 12 11.37 -4.06 0.90
CA LEU A 12 12.23 -5.24 1.04
C LEU A 12 12.92 -5.23 2.41
N ALA A 13 13.55 -4.12 2.77
CA ALA A 13 14.15 -3.93 4.09
C ALA A 13 13.10 -4.09 5.19
N TYR A 14 11.93 -3.46 5.06
CA TYR A 14 10.85 -3.58 6.02
C TYR A 14 10.41 -5.04 6.22
N THR A 15 10.22 -5.79 5.13
CA THR A 15 9.81 -7.20 5.19
C THR A 15 10.90 -8.08 5.81
N LEU A 16 12.19 -7.77 5.58
CA LEU A 16 13.32 -8.48 6.17
C LEU A 16 13.46 -8.20 7.68
N PHE A 17 13.29 -6.95 8.12
CA PHE A 17 13.48 -6.57 9.53
C PHE A 17 12.25 -6.86 10.40
N PHE A 18 11.05 -6.53 9.93
CA PHE A 18 9.81 -6.68 10.70
C PHE A 18 9.10 -8.02 10.43
N GLY A 19 9.59 -8.78 9.46
CA GLY A 19 9.06 -10.09 9.09
C GLY A 19 7.82 -10.04 8.22
N ARG A 20 7.49 -11.20 7.64
CA ARG A 20 6.38 -11.38 6.69
C ARG A 20 5.03 -11.07 7.31
N LYS A 21 4.83 -11.46 8.57
CA LYS A 21 3.60 -11.18 9.34
C LYS A 21 3.22 -9.70 9.24
N MET A 22 4.16 -8.78 9.45
CA MET A 22 3.88 -7.35 9.40
C MET A 22 3.52 -6.91 7.99
N MET A 23 4.23 -7.39 6.96
CA MET A 23 3.90 -7.04 5.59
C MET A 23 2.52 -7.54 5.15
N ILE A 24 2.15 -8.79 5.50
CA ILE A 24 0.81 -9.33 5.23
C ILE A 24 -0.25 -8.51 5.95
N SER A 25 0.01 -8.11 7.20
CA SER A 25 -0.90 -7.26 7.97
C SER A 25 -1.12 -5.91 7.32
N LEU A 26 -0.05 -5.30 6.79
CA LEU A 26 -0.11 -4.03 6.07
C LEU A 26 -0.94 -4.16 4.80
N ILE A 27 -0.72 -5.23 4.03
CA ILE A 27 -1.47 -5.50 2.82
C ILE A 27 -2.96 -5.67 3.13
N LEU A 28 -3.31 -6.49 4.12
CA LEU A 28 -4.71 -6.71 4.49
C LEU A 28 -5.37 -5.47 5.10
N ALA A 29 -4.65 -4.65 5.87
CA ALA A 29 -5.17 -3.41 6.43
C ALA A 29 -5.44 -2.33 5.38
N PHE A 30 -4.70 -2.35 4.26
CA PHE A 30 -4.84 -1.38 3.19
C PHE A 30 -6.24 -1.35 2.58
N TYR A 31 -6.88 -2.52 2.41
CA TYR A 31 -8.22 -2.64 1.81
C TYR A 31 -9.32 -1.96 2.63
N PRO A 32 -9.57 -2.35 3.90
CA PRO A 32 -10.56 -1.67 4.73
C PRO A 32 -10.17 -0.21 4.98
N ALA A 33 -8.89 0.15 5.08
CA ALA A 33 -8.47 1.54 5.23
C ALA A 33 -8.86 2.38 4.01
N THR A 34 -8.66 1.85 2.80
CA THR A 34 -9.05 2.52 1.55
C THR A 34 -10.56 2.67 1.44
N LEU A 35 -11.32 1.65 1.85
CA LEU A 35 -12.78 1.71 1.86
C LEU A 35 -13.29 2.76 2.86
N LEU A 36 -12.76 2.76 4.09
CA LEU A 36 -13.11 3.76 5.11
C LEU A 36 -12.78 5.16 4.62
N TYR A 37 -11.59 5.37 4.06
CA TYR A 37 -11.21 6.66 3.50
C TYR A 37 -12.20 7.12 2.42
N LYS A 38 -12.56 6.28 1.44
CA LYS A 38 -13.48 6.68 0.36
C LYS A 38 -14.91 6.94 0.82
N THR A 39 -15.35 6.23 1.86
CA THR A 39 -16.73 6.33 2.39
C THR A 39 -16.88 7.37 3.50
N PHE A 40 -15.79 7.88 4.06
CA PHE A 40 -15.84 8.76 5.22
C PHE A 40 -16.42 10.14 4.85
N PRO A 41 -17.59 10.52 5.40
CA PRO A 41 -18.33 11.70 4.97
C PRO A 41 -17.70 13.02 5.42
N PHE A 42 -16.76 12.98 6.38
CA PHE A 42 -16.17 14.18 6.96
C PHE A 42 -14.76 14.50 6.46
N ILE A 43 -14.27 13.84 5.38
CA ILE A 43 -12.94 14.14 4.83
C ILE A 43 -12.78 15.63 4.53
N GLN A 44 -13.79 16.24 3.90
CA GLN A 44 -13.74 17.66 3.54
C GLN A 44 -13.66 18.59 4.76
N LYS A 45 -14.25 18.19 5.90
CA LYS A 45 -14.22 18.98 7.15
C LYS A 45 -12.90 18.84 7.91
N LEU A 46 -12.15 17.76 7.67
CA LEU A 46 -10.83 17.51 8.26
C LEU A 46 -9.69 18.15 7.45
N LEU A 47 -9.98 18.80 6.32
CA LEU A 47 -8.99 19.57 5.57
C LEU A 47 -8.70 20.89 6.31
N VAL A 48 -7.83 20.82 7.33
CA VAL A 48 -7.49 21.95 8.22
C VAL A 48 -6.61 23.02 7.54
N VAL A 49 -5.97 22.73 6.40
CA VAL A 49 -4.96 23.63 5.80
C VAL A 49 -5.24 23.91 4.32
N SER A 50 -5.33 25.20 3.99
CA SER A 50 -5.59 25.72 2.65
C SER A 50 -4.26 25.93 1.89
N GLY A 51 -3.80 24.90 1.18
CA GLY A 51 -2.67 25.01 0.25
C GLY A 51 -2.39 23.68 -0.45
N ASP A 52 -2.11 23.68 -1.75
CA ASP A 52 -2.11 22.46 -2.58
C ASP A 52 -1.18 21.35 -2.07
N LYS A 53 0.02 21.69 -1.63
CA LYS A 53 0.98 20.73 -1.04
C LYS A 53 0.52 20.21 0.33
N PHE A 54 -0.03 21.10 1.16
CA PHE A 54 -0.53 20.74 2.49
C PHE A 54 -1.80 19.90 2.43
N LEU A 55 -2.59 20.07 1.37
CA LEU A 55 -3.81 19.31 1.12
C LEU A 55 -3.49 17.82 0.90
N ILE A 56 -2.43 17.50 0.13
CA ILE A 56 -2.02 16.11 -0.11
C ILE A 56 -1.48 15.48 1.17
N ILE A 57 -0.62 16.20 1.90
CA ILE A 57 -0.10 15.73 3.19
C ILE A 57 -1.26 15.42 4.13
N ASN A 58 -2.28 16.30 4.21
CA ASN A 58 -3.44 16.06 5.05
C ASN A 58 -4.24 14.83 4.59
N LYS A 59 -4.45 14.65 3.28
CA LYS A 59 -5.08 13.43 2.73
C LYS A 59 -4.33 12.15 3.12
N ILE A 60 -2.99 12.17 3.05
CA ILE A 60 -2.14 11.06 3.48
C ILE A 60 -2.28 10.81 4.99
N VAL A 61 -2.26 11.87 5.80
CA VAL A 61 -2.41 11.78 7.26
C VAL A 61 -3.77 11.18 7.63
N ILE A 62 -4.87 11.64 7.02
CA ILE A 62 -6.21 11.09 7.24
C ILE A 62 -6.25 9.61 6.85
N PHE A 63 -5.63 9.22 5.73
CA PHE A 63 -5.53 7.81 5.36
C PHE A 63 -4.77 6.99 6.39
N LEU A 64 -3.65 7.52 6.92
CA LEU A 64 -2.87 6.87 7.98
C LEU A 64 -3.66 6.70 9.28
N VAL A 65 -4.56 7.65 9.60
CA VAL A 65 -5.47 7.53 10.76
C VAL A 65 -6.40 6.32 10.64
N PHE A 66 -6.78 5.90 9.43
CA PHE A 66 -7.52 4.65 9.22
C PHE A 66 -6.58 3.44 9.14
N LEU A 67 -5.48 3.56 8.40
CA LEU A 67 -4.55 2.46 8.13
C LEU A 67 -3.87 1.95 9.40
N VAL A 68 -3.34 2.84 10.25
CA VAL A 68 -2.52 2.45 11.41
C VAL A 68 -3.33 1.65 12.44
N PRO A 69 -4.53 2.08 12.88
CA PRO A 69 -5.34 1.27 13.80
C PRO A 69 -5.72 -0.08 13.19
N LEU A 70 -6.13 -0.13 11.92
CA LEU A 70 -6.47 -1.37 11.24
C LEU A 70 -5.27 -2.31 11.13
N PHE A 71 -4.10 -1.77 10.83
CA PHE A 71 -2.83 -2.51 10.81
C PHE A 71 -2.51 -3.12 12.17
N ILE A 72 -2.62 -2.34 13.24
CA ILE A 72 -2.39 -2.82 14.61
C ILE A 72 -3.37 -3.94 14.97
N ILE A 73 -4.65 -3.78 14.64
CA ILE A 73 -5.68 -4.79 14.91
C ILE A 73 -5.36 -6.07 14.13
N ILE A 74 -5.19 -5.98 12.81
CA ILE A 74 -4.98 -7.14 11.93
C ILE A 74 -3.67 -7.86 12.27
N SER A 75 -2.60 -7.12 12.56
CA SER A 75 -1.31 -7.71 12.94
C SER A 75 -1.37 -8.50 14.25
N ARG A 76 -2.35 -8.24 15.13
CA ARG A 76 -2.56 -9.05 16.32
C ARG A 76 -3.11 -10.44 16.00
N TYR A 77 -3.93 -10.56 14.96
CA TYR A 77 -4.59 -11.82 14.58
C TYR A 77 -3.81 -12.66 13.57
N ILE A 78 -2.92 -12.04 12.79
CA ILE A 78 -2.08 -12.77 11.85
C ILE A 78 -0.96 -13.48 12.62
N SER A 79 -0.96 -14.80 12.57
CA SER A 79 0.16 -15.64 12.97
C SER A 79 0.81 -16.14 11.69
N SER A 80 2.00 -15.67 11.34
CA SER A 80 2.75 -16.28 10.24
C SER A 80 3.70 -17.32 10.81
N GLU A 81 3.52 -18.58 10.46
CA GLU A 81 4.50 -19.62 10.74
C GLU A 81 5.79 -19.29 9.97
N SER A 82 6.85 -18.90 10.70
CA SER A 82 8.13 -18.48 10.11
C SER A 82 9.12 -19.65 9.97
N SER A 83 8.63 -20.87 9.71
CA SER A 83 9.47 -22.08 9.71
C SER A 83 10.10 -22.42 8.34
N TYR A 84 10.00 -21.53 7.35
CA TYR A 84 10.59 -21.77 6.03
C TYR A 84 12.02 -21.24 5.97
N THR A 85 13.00 -22.13 6.08
CA THR A 85 14.42 -21.84 5.86
C THR A 85 14.81 -22.16 4.40
N GLY A 86 15.60 -21.30 3.75
CA GLY A 86 16.12 -21.52 2.39
C GLY A 86 15.62 -20.55 1.31
N SER A 87 15.77 -20.91 0.02
CA SER A 87 15.48 -20.06 -1.15
C SER A 87 14.01 -19.61 -1.26
N SER A 88 13.08 -20.44 -0.76
CA SER A 88 11.64 -20.10 -0.65
C SER A 88 11.40 -18.83 0.19
N HIS A 89 12.24 -18.60 1.22
CA HIS A 89 12.13 -17.40 2.06
C HIS A 89 12.40 -16.11 1.28
N ILE A 90 13.42 -16.13 0.41
CA ILE A 90 13.84 -14.96 -0.38
C ILE A 90 12.77 -14.62 -1.40
N ILE A 91 12.26 -15.62 -2.14
CA ILE A 91 11.23 -15.41 -3.17
C ILE A 91 9.97 -14.81 -2.56
N ARG A 92 9.50 -15.34 -1.42
CA ARG A 92 8.33 -14.79 -0.71
C ARG A 92 8.57 -13.37 -0.21
N THR A 93 9.76 -13.08 0.29
CA THR A 93 10.12 -11.73 0.77
C THR A 93 10.15 -10.71 -0.35
N VAL A 94 10.77 -11.06 -1.48
CA VAL A 94 10.81 -10.22 -2.68
C VAL A 94 9.40 -10.02 -3.23
N GLY A 95 8.59 -11.08 -3.30
CA GLY A 95 7.19 -10.99 -3.74
C GLY A 95 6.37 -10.03 -2.87
N LEU A 96 6.48 -10.14 -1.55
CA LEU A 96 5.81 -9.22 -0.62
C LEU A 96 6.29 -7.77 -0.77
N ALA A 97 7.58 -7.54 -1.02
CA ALA A 97 8.11 -6.20 -1.27
C ALA A 97 7.56 -5.57 -2.57
N ILE A 98 7.46 -6.37 -3.65
CA ILE A 98 6.82 -5.95 -4.91
C ILE A 98 5.36 -5.58 -4.64
N VAL A 99 4.64 -6.39 -3.87
CA VAL A 99 3.25 -6.08 -3.48
C VAL A 99 3.16 -4.76 -2.72
N GLY A 100 4.11 -4.46 -1.82
CA GLY A 100 4.19 -3.16 -1.16
C GLY A 100 4.26 -1.97 -2.12
N VAL A 101 5.09 -2.10 -3.16
CA VAL A 101 5.18 -1.08 -4.22
C VAL A 101 3.85 -0.94 -4.96
N ILE A 102 3.20 -2.06 -5.31
CA ILE A 102 1.88 -2.07 -5.96
C ILE A 102 0.83 -1.37 -5.08
N LEU A 103 0.86 -1.56 -3.76
CA LEU A 103 -0.06 -0.86 -2.85
C LEU A 103 0.14 0.65 -2.85
N ILE A 104 1.38 1.14 -2.88
CA ILE A 104 1.65 2.58 -2.98
C ILE A 104 1.16 3.14 -4.32
N LEU A 105 1.33 2.39 -5.42
CA LEU A 105 0.79 2.76 -6.71
C LEU A 105 -0.75 2.80 -6.66
N LEU A 106 -1.40 1.76 -6.13
CA LEU A 106 -2.85 1.73 -5.94
C LEU A 106 -3.35 2.88 -5.08
N PHE A 107 -2.63 3.22 -4.01
CA PHE A 107 -2.94 4.38 -3.19
C PHE A 107 -2.91 5.67 -4.02
N SER A 108 -1.85 5.85 -4.81
CA SER A 108 -1.66 7.03 -5.65
C SER A 108 -2.75 7.19 -6.72
N TYR A 109 -3.08 6.11 -7.43
CA TYR A 109 -4.01 6.18 -8.57
C TYR A 109 -5.48 6.05 -8.16
N SER A 110 -5.79 5.37 -7.06
CA SER A 110 -7.18 5.06 -6.69
C SER A 110 -7.69 5.76 -5.45
N THR A 111 -6.81 6.28 -4.57
CA THR A 111 -7.21 6.82 -3.26
C THR A 111 -6.83 8.30 -3.12
N VAL A 112 -5.56 8.64 -3.33
CA VAL A 112 -5.03 10.00 -3.21
C VAL A 112 -4.06 10.27 -4.36
N SER A 113 -4.42 11.16 -5.29
CA SER A 113 -3.51 11.58 -6.37
C SER A 113 -2.24 12.22 -5.77
N LEU A 114 -1.09 11.61 -6.10
CA LEU A 114 0.24 12.09 -5.73
C LEU A 114 0.87 12.92 -6.85
N ASP A 115 0.18 13.19 -7.95
CA ASP A 115 0.69 13.92 -9.13
C ASP A 115 1.36 15.27 -8.76
N PRO A 116 0.87 16.04 -7.76
CA PRO A 116 1.54 17.29 -7.39
C PRO A 116 2.85 17.09 -6.59
N ILE A 117 3.13 15.87 -6.11
CA ILE A 117 4.38 15.49 -5.44
C ILE A 117 5.31 14.77 -6.40
N TYR A 118 4.78 13.81 -7.16
CA TYR A 118 5.54 12.98 -8.08
C TYR A 118 4.65 12.49 -9.23
N ASN A 119 5.09 12.76 -10.46
CA ASN A 119 4.46 12.21 -11.66
C ASN A 119 5.18 10.92 -12.04
N PHE A 120 4.43 9.83 -12.11
CA PHE A 120 4.93 8.55 -12.57
C PHE A 120 5.15 8.57 -14.09
N SER A 121 5.93 7.62 -14.61
CA SER A 121 6.13 7.49 -16.05
C SER A 121 4.87 7.00 -16.75
N SER A 122 4.68 7.39 -18.01
CA SER A 122 3.57 6.95 -18.86
C SER A 122 3.34 5.43 -18.89
N SER A 123 4.41 4.63 -18.81
CA SER A 123 4.30 3.17 -18.74
C SER A 123 3.51 2.68 -17.51
N ILE A 124 3.63 3.37 -16.38
CA ILE A 124 2.92 3.07 -15.14
C ILE A 124 1.50 3.60 -15.23
N ASP A 125 1.29 4.80 -15.77
CA ASP A 125 -0.04 5.38 -15.96
C ASP A 125 -0.95 4.46 -16.78
N ILE A 126 -0.40 3.83 -17.83
CA ILE A 126 -1.12 2.85 -18.65
C ILE A 126 -1.66 1.69 -17.80
N LEU A 127 -0.92 1.24 -16.78
CA LEU A 127 -1.35 0.13 -15.92
C LEU A 127 -2.57 0.48 -15.06
N PHE A 128 -2.80 1.77 -14.77
CA PHE A 128 -3.90 2.25 -13.92
C PHE A 128 -4.90 3.16 -14.67
N SER A 129 -4.77 3.27 -15.99
CA SER A 129 -5.54 4.18 -16.85
C SER A 129 -7.05 3.90 -16.92
N THR A 130 -7.50 2.69 -16.59
CA THR A 130 -8.91 2.26 -16.71
C THR A 130 -9.38 1.61 -15.42
N THR A 131 -10.67 1.78 -15.09
CA THR A 131 -11.29 1.21 -13.88
C THR A 131 -11.11 -0.29 -13.79
N ASP A 132 -11.24 -1.01 -14.90
CA ASP A 132 -11.07 -2.46 -14.96
C ASP A 132 -9.65 -2.88 -14.58
N ARG A 133 -8.62 -2.16 -15.07
CA ARG A 133 -7.22 -2.45 -14.70
C ARG A 133 -6.96 -2.16 -13.23
N VAL A 134 -7.50 -1.06 -12.70
CA VAL A 134 -7.40 -0.73 -11.27
C VAL A 134 -8.04 -1.83 -10.41
N PHE A 135 -9.17 -2.41 -10.84
CA PHE A 135 -9.79 -3.55 -10.18
C PHE A 135 -8.84 -4.77 -10.15
N TRP A 136 -8.28 -5.17 -11.29
CA TRP A 136 -7.34 -6.29 -11.36
C TRP A 136 -6.08 -6.07 -10.52
N TRP A 137 -5.56 -4.84 -10.51
CA TRP A 137 -4.43 -4.48 -9.66
C TRP A 137 -4.77 -4.48 -8.17
N ASN A 138 -6.00 -4.14 -7.77
CA ASN A 138 -6.44 -4.31 -6.38
C ASN A 138 -6.55 -5.79 -6.00
N LEU A 139 -6.89 -6.68 -6.94
CA LEU A 139 -6.98 -8.11 -6.68
C LEU A 139 -5.60 -8.78 -6.59
N ALA A 140 -4.61 -8.28 -7.35
CA ALA A 140 -3.29 -8.88 -7.46
C ALA A 140 -2.55 -9.09 -6.11
N PRO A 141 -2.49 -8.12 -5.17
CA PRO A 141 -1.91 -8.34 -3.84
C PRO A 141 -2.55 -9.50 -3.07
N LEU A 142 -3.88 -9.66 -3.17
CA LEU A 142 -4.60 -10.75 -2.50
C LEU A 142 -4.25 -12.11 -3.12
N LEU A 143 -4.13 -12.18 -4.45
CA LEU A 143 -3.70 -13.40 -5.14
C LEU A 143 -2.27 -13.78 -4.76
N VAL A 144 -1.36 -12.79 -4.68
CA VAL A 144 0.02 -13.03 -4.26
C VAL A 144 0.06 -13.53 -2.82
N LEU A 145 -0.74 -12.95 -1.92
CA LEU A 145 -0.87 -13.44 -0.54
C LEU A 145 -1.40 -14.88 -0.44
N ALA A 146 -2.26 -15.30 -1.38
CA ALA A 146 -2.80 -16.66 -1.39
C ALA A 146 -1.77 -17.71 -1.85
N VAL A 147 -0.76 -17.30 -2.61
CA VAL A 147 0.26 -18.20 -3.20
C VAL A 147 1.55 -18.23 -2.37
N LEU A 148 1.91 -17.12 -1.72
CA LEU A 148 3.15 -16.96 -0.93
C LEU A 148 3.02 -17.40 0.53
#